data_AF-A0A952WAV4-F1
#
_entry.id   AF-A0A952WAV4-F1
#
_cell.length_a   1.000
_cell.length_b   1.000
_cell.length_c   1.000
_cell.angle_alpha   90.00
_cell.angle_beta   90.00
_cell.angle_gamma   90.00
#
_symmetry.space_group_name_H-M   'P 1'
#
loop_
_entity.id
_entity.type
_entity.pdbx_description
1 polymer ?
#
loop_
_entity_poly.entity_id
_entity_poly.type
_entity_poly.pdbx_seq_one_letter_code
_entity_poly.pdbx_strand_id
1 'polypeptide(L)'
;MRSRVRAMVWARAMGWTALATVAGGCQLNLRPGAATLTEALMEQGSTPLEQAQMATNPYDANERYLGTLGLANQDFASEPVYIRLFETNIRDADPMVRSAAIRGLANHGEPRHVAMIVPSLADANPLVRAEAARSLQRLHHEDAVAPLIAAVREPDVQTRTVEAEPEAHIRAEAATALGQYAEHRVLRALIAALDDSDLAVNRAAQASLRTLTGQDFGIDRVLWQAWESSAEDPFAGRQLYTYPAYSRRQRVYEYIPLVPKPPNERPGPPAGMPR
;
A
#
# COMPACT_ATOMS: atom_id res chain seq x y z
N MET A 1 -21.65 -37.68 -81.01
CA MET A 1 -22.08 -36.29 -81.28
C MET A 1 -23.16 -35.92 -80.27
N ARG A 2 -23.04 -34.74 -79.66
CA ARG A 2 -23.87 -34.13 -78.59
C ARG A 2 -23.31 -34.22 -77.16
N SER A 3 -22.74 -33.07 -76.81
CA SER A 3 -22.51 -32.49 -75.50
C SER A 3 -23.73 -32.56 -74.57
N ARG A 4 -23.45 -32.52 -73.26
CA ARG A 4 -24.10 -31.60 -72.33
C ARG A 4 -23.25 -31.45 -71.06
N VAL A 5 -22.78 -30.21 -70.89
CA VAL A 5 -22.16 -29.64 -69.70
C VAL A 5 -23.19 -29.57 -68.57
N ARG A 6 -22.78 -29.88 -67.34
CA ARG A 6 -23.45 -29.43 -66.11
C ARG A 6 -22.41 -28.93 -65.11
N ALA A 7 -22.72 -27.78 -64.54
CA ALA A 7 -21.89 -26.94 -63.69
C ALA A 7 -22.05 -27.26 -62.19
N MET A 8 -21.35 -26.46 -61.37
CA MET A 8 -21.57 -26.18 -59.93
C MET A 8 -21.05 -27.27 -58.98
N VAL A 9 -20.23 -27.03 -57.94
CA VAL A 9 -20.02 -25.86 -57.05
C VAL A 9 -18.57 -25.93 -56.51
N TRP A 10 -17.86 -24.80 -56.44
CA TRP A 10 -16.60 -24.69 -55.69
C TRP A 10 -16.92 -24.18 -54.27
N ALA A 11 -16.71 -25.02 -53.26
CA ALA A 11 -16.69 -24.61 -51.85
C ALA A 11 -15.23 -24.53 -51.38
N ARG A 12 -14.81 -23.32 -50.98
CA ARG A 12 -13.51 -23.06 -50.35
C ARG A 12 -13.50 -23.70 -48.96
N ALA A 13 -12.48 -24.51 -48.66
CA ALA A 13 -12.15 -24.90 -47.30
C ALA A 13 -10.68 -24.54 -47.04
N MET A 14 -10.47 -23.36 -46.48
CA MET A 14 -9.28 -23.03 -45.70
C MET A 14 -9.41 -23.79 -44.38
N GLY A 15 -8.50 -24.72 -44.13
CA GLY A 15 -8.40 -25.42 -42.84
C GLY A 15 -6.93 -25.46 -42.43
N TRP A 16 -6.55 -24.51 -41.57
CA TRP A 16 -5.26 -24.48 -40.90
C TRP A 16 -5.19 -25.66 -39.91
N THR A 17 -4.34 -26.64 -40.18
CA THR A 17 -3.96 -27.66 -39.20
C THR A 17 -2.54 -27.40 -38.72
N ALA A 18 -2.43 -26.56 -37.70
CA ALA A 18 -1.30 -26.58 -36.79
C ALA A 18 -1.81 -27.03 -35.42
N LEU A 19 -2.14 -28.32 -35.30
CA LEU A 19 -2.40 -28.97 -34.03
C LEU A 19 -1.04 -29.33 -33.44
N ALA A 20 -0.44 -28.42 -32.67
CA ALA A 20 0.74 -28.71 -31.88
C ALA A 20 0.31 -29.57 -30.69
N THR A 21 0.55 -30.88 -30.80
CA THR A 21 0.40 -31.87 -29.75
C THR A 21 1.43 -31.63 -28.65
N VAL A 22 1.03 -30.98 -27.55
CA VAL A 22 1.71 -31.12 -26.27
C VAL A 22 1.03 -32.26 -25.52
N ALA A 23 1.39 -33.48 -25.89
CA ALA A 23 1.15 -34.67 -25.09
C ALA A 23 2.29 -34.78 -24.06
N GLY A 24 2.27 -33.89 -23.07
CA GLY A 24 3.05 -34.02 -21.84
C GLY A 24 2.06 -34.25 -20.70
N GLY A 25 2.16 -35.40 -20.04
CA GLY A 25 1.31 -35.79 -18.91
C GLY A 25 1.54 -34.93 -17.67
N CYS A 26 1.14 -33.68 -17.70
CA CYS A 26 0.90 -32.90 -16.50
C CYS A 26 -0.56 -33.13 -16.11
N GLN A 27 -0.79 -33.73 -14.94
CA GLN A 27 -2.05 -33.53 -14.24
C GLN A 27 -2.14 -32.03 -13.94
N LEU A 28 -2.77 -31.30 -14.84
CA LEU A 28 -3.08 -29.90 -14.67
C LEU A 28 -4.10 -29.81 -13.55
N ASN A 29 -3.63 -29.67 -12.31
CA ASN A 29 -4.42 -29.31 -11.14
C ASN A 29 -4.88 -27.85 -11.31
N LEU A 30 -5.77 -27.64 -12.26
CA LEU A 30 -6.41 -26.35 -12.52
C LEU A 30 -7.35 -26.08 -11.35
N ARG A 31 -7.19 -24.93 -10.69
CA ARG A 31 -8.17 -24.49 -9.70
C ARG A 31 -9.52 -24.25 -10.39
N PRO A 32 -10.63 -24.83 -9.91
CA PRO A 32 -11.95 -24.51 -10.41
C PRO A 32 -12.24 -23.01 -10.18
N GLY A 33 -12.56 -22.27 -11.24
CA GLY A 33 -12.89 -20.84 -11.15
C GLY A 33 -11.77 -19.86 -11.52
N ALA A 34 -10.63 -20.32 -12.04
CA ALA A 34 -9.61 -19.43 -12.62
C ALA A 34 -10.17 -18.64 -13.82
N ALA A 35 -10.01 -17.32 -13.79
CA ALA A 35 -10.49 -16.40 -14.83
C ALA A 35 -9.53 -16.33 -16.03
N THR A 36 -8.26 -16.72 -15.84
CA THR A 36 -7.24 -16.71 -16.89
C THR A 36 -6.41 -18.01 -16.93
N LEU A 37 -5.87 -18.33 -18.10
CA LEU A 37 -4.96 -19.47 -18.30
C LEU A 37 -3.68 -19.34 -17.47
N THR A 38 -3.23 -18.11 -17.20
CA THR A 38 -2.07 -17.81 -16.35
C THR A 38 -2.34 -18.11 -14.88
N GLU A 39 -3.51 -17.76 -14.34
CA GLU A 39 -3.91 -18.14 -12.97
C GLU A 39 -3.94 -19.67 -12.83
N ALA A 40 -4.42 -20.36 -13.87
CA ALA A 40 -4.57 -21.81 -13.85
C ALA A 40 -3.23 -22.57 -13.98
N LEU A 41 -2.20 -21.94 -14.57
CA LEU A 41 -0.90 -22.57 -14.88
C LEU A 41 0.28 -22.04 -14.04
N MET A 42 0.20 -20.83 -13.48
CA MET A 42 1.35 -20.14 -12.87
C MET A 42 1.14 -19.75 -11.40
N GLU A 43 -0.09 -19.68 -10.89
CA GLU A 43 -0.36 -19.38 -9.48
C GLU A 43 -0.54 -20.66 -8.65
N GLN A 44 0.56 -21.38 -8.42
CA GLN A 44 0.69 -22.13 -7.18
C GLN A 44 1.08 -21.17 -6.06
N GLY A 45 0.25 -20.15 -5.80
CA GLY A 45 0.38 -19.37 -4.58
C GLY A 45 0.15 -20.29 -3.39
N SER A 46 1.02 -20.19 -2.38
CA SER A 46 0.90 -20.91 -1.10
C SER A 46 -0.53 -20.80 -0.57
N THR A 47 -1.09 -21.91 -0.09
CA THR A 47 -2.47 -21.90 0.43
C THR A 47 -2.60 -21.01 1.66
N PRO A 48 -3.79 -20.50 2.03
CA PRO A 48 -3.95 -19.70 3.25
C PRO A 48 -3.45 -20.41 4.51
N LEU A 49 -3.67 -21.73 4.58
CA LEU A 49 -3.18 -22.58 5.66
C LEU A 49 -1.65 -22.63 5.70
N GLU A 50 -1.01 -22.82 4.55
CA GLU A 50 0.44 -22.86 4.43
C GLU A 50 1.07 -21.52 4.82
N GLN A 51 0.50 -20.39 4.38
CA GLN A 51 0.95 -19.06 4.80
C GLN A 51 0.82 -18.86 6.31
N ALA A 52 -0.27 -19.33 6.92
CA ALA A 52 -0.46 -19.27 8.36
C ALA A 52 0.55 -20.16 9.12
N GLN A 53 0.88 -21.34 8.58
CA GLN A 53 1.90 -22.22 9.13
C GLN A 53 3.28 -21.58 9.07
N MET A 54 3.65 -21.00 7.92
CA MET A 54 4.89 -20.23 7.78
C MET A 54 4.94 -19.05 8.77
N ALA A 55 3.85 -18.28 8.84
CA ALA A 55 3.71 -17.11 9.73
C ALA A 55 3.84 -17.43 11.22
N THR A 56 3.65 -18.69 11.61
CA THR A 56 3.73 -19.17 13.00
C THR A 56 4.95 -20.06 13.26
N ASN A 57 5.86 -20.22 12.28
CA ASN A 57 7.04 -21.06 12.43
C ASN A 57 7.98 -20.51 13.53
N PRO A 58 8.20 -21.22 14.65
CA PRO A 58 9.00 -20.70 15.76
C PRO A 58 10.50 -20.66 15.45
N TYR A 59 10.96 -21.34 14.39
CA TYR A 59 12.39 -21.54 14.11
C TYR A 59 12.92 -20.63 13.00
N ASP A 60 12.09 -20.24 12.05
CA ASP A 60 12.52 -19.48 10.87
C ASP A 60 11.79 -18.14 10.76
N ALA A 61 12.53 -17.05 10.97
CA ALA A 61 12.01 -15.70 10.86
C ALA A 61 11.68 -15.29 9.43
N ASN A 62 12.40 -15.81 8.43
CA ASN A 62 12.12 -15.53 7.04
C ASN A 62 10.82 -16.22 6.60
N GLU A 63 10.57 -17.45 7.04
CA GLU A 63 9.26 -18.08 6.83
C GLU A 63 8.14 -17.29 7.53
N ARG A 64 8.36 -16.87 8.78
CA ARG A 64 7.36 -16.03 9.47
C ARG A 64 7.06 -14.75 8.72
N TYR A 65 8.09 -14.09 8.20
CA TYR A 65 7.96 -12.87 7.43
C TYR A 65 7.18 -13.11 6.15
N LEU A 66 7.57 -14.11 5.36
CA LEU A 66 6.92 -14.44 4.08
C LEU A 66 5.45 -14.87 4.28
N GLY A 67 5.17 -15.67 5.31
CA GLY A 67 3.81 -16.05 5.66
C GLY A 67 2.96 -14.86 6.07
N THR A 68 3.48 -14.00 6.95
CA THR A 68 2.77 -12.81 7.44
C THR A 68 2.51 -11.81 6.31
N LEU A 69 3.52 -11.51 5.51
CA LEU A 69 3.41 -10.60 4.36
C LEU A 69 2.47 -11.19 3.29
N GLY A 70 2.57 -12.49 3.06
CA GLY A 70 1.72 -13.21 2.13
C GLY A 70 0.25 -13.05 2.47
N LEU A 71 -0.11 -13.24 3.75
CA LEU A 71 -1.46 -13.04 4.27
C LEU A 71 -1.89 -11.58 4.22
N ALA A 72 -1.03 -10.64 4.63
CA ALA A 72 -1.35 -9.20 4.66
C ALA A 72 -1.74 -8.60 3.30
N ASN A 73 -1.40 -9.28 2.20
CA ASN A 73 -1.74 -8.85 0.84
C ASN A 73 -2.99 -9.57 0.27
N GLN A 74 -3.69 -10.39 1.07
CA GLN A 74 -4.89 -11.13 0.64
C GLN A 74 -6.17 -10.49 1.16
N ASP A 75 -7.18 -10.39 0.30
CA ASP A 75 -8.49 -9.81 0.68
C ASP A 75 -9.15 -10.53 1.87
N PHE A 76 -8.97 -11.87 1.97
CA PHE A 76 -9.54 -12.68 3.05
C PHE A 76 -8.84 -12.50 4.40
N ALA A 77 -7.69 -11.82 4.47
CA ALA A 77 -6.96 -11.63 5.73
C ALA A 77 -7.66 -10.66 6.71
N SER A 78 -8.84 -10.15 6.33
CA SER A 78 -9.80 -9.48 7.21
C SER A 78 -10.48 -10.42 8.21
N GLU A 79 -10.34 -11.74 8.08
CA GLU A 79 -10.88 -12.68 9.07
C GLU A 79 -10.18 -12.51 10.44
N PRO A 80 -10.93 -12.62 11.56
CA PRO A 80 -10.38 -12.39 12.90
C PRO A 80 -9.17 -13.26 13.27
N VAL A 81 -9.02 -14.43 12.64
CA VAL A 81 -7.88 -15.32 12.88
C VAL A 81 -6.56 -14.71 12.39
N TYR A 82 -6.57 -14.05 11.22
CA TYR A 82 -5.39 -13.41 10.65
C TYR A 82 -5.10 -12.07 11.33
N ILE A 83 -6.13 -11.33 11.72
CA ILE A 83 -5.96 -10.11 12.54
C ILE A 83 -5.21 -10.46 13.84
N ARG A 84 -5.62 -11.51 14.56
CA ARG A 84 -4.91 -11.97 15.77
C ARG A 84 -3.47 -12.40 15.49
N LEU A 85 -3.22 -12.98 14.32
CA LEU A 85 -1.86 -13.34 13.90
C LEU A 85 -1.01 -12.08 13.73
N PHE A 86 -1.52 -11.03 13.08
CA PHE A 86 -0.82 -9.74 12.95
C PHE A 86 -0.62 -9.06 14.32
N GLU A 87 -1.63 -9.07 15.18
CA GLU A 87 -1.53 -8.58 16.57
C GLU A 87 -0.41 -9.29 17.37
N THR A 88 -0.14 -10.55 17.06
CA THR A 88 0.95 -11.32 17.68
C THR A 88 2.30 -10.95 17.06
N ASN A 89 2.37 -10.97 15.72
CA ASN A 89 3.62 -10.80 14.97
C ASN A 89 4.16 -9.35 14.99
N ILE A 90 3.36 -8.36 15.39
CA ILE A 90 3.86 -6.99 15.63
C ILE A 90 4.91 -6.93 16.75
N ARG A 91 4.96 -7.94 17.63
CA ARG A 91 5.93 -8.06 18.72
C ARG A 91 7.05 -9.05 18.43
N ASP A 92 7.19 -9.50 17.19
CA ASP A 92 8.23 -10.47 16.81
C ASP A 92 9.64 -9.89 17.02
N ALA A 93 10.59 -10.78 17.30
CA ALA A 93 12.00 -10.41 17.43
C ALA A 93 12.58 -9.89 16.10
N ASP A 94 12.11 -10.44 14.98
CA ASP A 94 12.57 -10.05 13.66
C ASP A 94 11.85 -8.79 13.14
N PRO A 95 12.59 -7.76 12.69
CA PRO A 95 12.00 -6.51 12.22
C PRO A 95 11.16 -6.65 10.94
N MET A 96 11.50 -7.60 10.06
CA MET A 96 10.73 -7.82 8.83
C MET A 96 9.36 -8.41 9.15
N VAL A 97 9.30 -9.34 10.11
CA VAL A 97 8.03 -9.88 10.63
C VAL A 97 7.18 -8.79 11.25
N ARG A 98 7.76 -7.91 12.10
CA ARG A 98 7.04 -6.76 12.67
C ARG A 98 6.47 -5.84 11.59
N SER A 99 7.29 -5.47 10.60
CA SER A 99 6.87 -4.63 9.48
C SER A 99 5.70 -5.27 8.70
N ALA A 100 5.79 -6.56 8.38
CA ALA A 100 4.71 -7.28 7.70
C ALA A 100 3.41 -7.33 8.52
N ALA A 101 3.52 -7.50 9.84
CA ALA A 101 2.36 -7.49 10.73
C ALA A 101 1.69 -6.12 10.81
N ILE A 102 2.49 -5.04 10.89
CA ILE A 102 1.99 -3.65 10.86
C ILE A 102 1.21 -3.40 9.57
N ARG A 103 1.74 -3.84 8.42
CA ARG A 103 1.03 -3.76 7.13
C ARG A 103 -0.29 -4.52 7.16
N GLY A 104 -0.30 -5.74 7.69
CA GLY A 104 -1.52 -6.55 7.82
C GLY A 104 -2.59 -5.83 8.63
N LEU A 105 -2.23 -5.24 9.76
CA LEU A 105 -3.14 -4.42 10.58
C LEU A 105 -3.60 -3.15 9.87
N ALA A 106 -2.76 -2.52 9.04
CA ALA A 106 -3.15 -1.34 8.26
C ALA A 106 -4.18 -1.67 7.17
N ASN A 107 -4.04 -2.84 6.54
CA ASN A 107 -4.87 -3.29 5.43
C ASN A 107 -6.22 -3.83 5.89
N HIS A 108 -6.22 -4.53 7.02
CA HIS A 108 -7.35 -5.35 7.47
C HIS A 108 -7.87 -4.98 8.86
N GLY A 109 -7.14 -4.14 9.59
CA GLY A 109 -7.47 -3.77 10.96
C GLY A 109 -8.51 -2.66 11.05
N GLU A 110 -8.98 -2.50 12.28
CA GLU A 110 -9.87 -1.43 12.74
C GLU A 110 -9.07 -0.28 13.40
N PRO A 111 -9.69 0.90 13.61
CA PRO A 111 -9.06 2.05 14.25
C PRO A 111 -8.37 1.75 15.60
N ARG A 112 -8.88 0.79 16.38
CA ARG A 112 -8.28 0.38 17.66
C ARG A 112 -6.84 -0.13 17.54
N HIS A 113 -6.43 -0.62 16.37
CA HIS A 113 -5.07 -1.12 16.16
C HIS A 113 -4.04 0.01 16.01
N VAL A 114 -4.49 1.28 15.88
CA VAL A 114 -3.57 2.43 15.91
C VAL A 114 -2.74 2.43 17.18
N ALA A 115 -3.34 2.14 18.34
CA ALA A 115 -2.62 2.05 19.61
C ALA A 115 -1.54 0.96 19.63
N MET A 116 -1.65 -0.06 18.77
CA MET A 116 -0.64 -1.11 18.63
C MET A 116 0.48 -0.73 17.66
N ILE A 117 0.18 0.06 16.62
CA ILE A 117 1.14 0.49 15.59
C ILE A 117 1.96 1.70 16.04
N VAL A 118 1.38 2.61 16.82
CA VAL A 118 2.04 3.84 17.30
C VAL A 118 3.41 3.60 17.93
N PRO A 119 3.61 2.61 18.83
CA PRO A 119 4.93 2.33 19.41
C PRO A 119 6.01 2.01 18.37
N SER A 120 5.62 1.44 17.22
CA SER A 120 6.53 1.06 16.13
C SER A 120 7.10 2.26 15.37
N LEU A 121 6.56 3.48 15.55
CA LEU A 121 7.18 4.72 15.07
C LEU A 121 8.53 4.99 15.74
N ALA A 122 8.78 4.41 16.91
CA ALA A 122 10.04 4.52 17.64
C ALA A 122 10.86 3.20 17.62
N ASP A 123 10.56 2.29 16.68
CA ASP A 123 11.28 1.02 16.55
C ASP A 123 12.76 1.26 16.21
N ALA A 124 13.65 0.40 16.71
CA ALA A 124 15.08 0.47 16.43
C ALA A 124 15.38 0.32 14.93
N ASN A 125 14.56 -0.43 14.18
CA ASN A 125 14.75 -0.65 12.76
C ASN A 125 14.01 0.42 11.93
N PRO A 126 14.69 1.15 11.03
CA PRO A 126 14.07 2.20 10.22
C PRO A 126 12.99 1.69 9.26
N LEU A 127 13.06 0.44 8.78
CA LEU A 127 12.03 -0.14 7.93
C LEU A 127 10.71 -0.34 8.69
N VAL A 128 10.79 -0.69 9.98
CA VAL A 128 9.61 -0.83 10.84
C VAL A 128 8.99 0.55 11.10
N ARG A 129 9.81 1.57 11.39
CA ARG A 129 9.34 2.95 11.56
C ARG A 129 8.64 3.48 10.30
N ALA A 130 9.24 3.24 9.13
CA ALA A 130 8.68 3.66 7.84
C ALA A 130 7.34 2.97 7.54
N GLU A 131 7.25 1.66 7.79
CA GLU A 131 6.01 0.92 7.59
C GLU A 131 4.93 1.35 8.60
N ALA A 132 5.30 1.69 9.84
CA ALA A 132 4.37 2.25 10.83
C ALA A 132 3.80 3.60 10.39
N ALA A 133 4.66 4.54 9.96
CA ALA A 133 4.23 5.85 9.46
C ALA A 133 3.30 5.73 8.24
N ARG A 134 3.66 4.85 7.29
CA ARG A 134 2.82 4.55 6.12
C ARG A 134 1.49 3.91 6.52
N SER A 135 1.51 2.95 7.43
CA SER A 135 0.33 2.20 7.86
C SER A 135 -0.69 3.10 8.58
N LEU A 136 -0.22 4.08 9.34
CA LEU A 136 -1.07 5.08 9.98
C LEU A 136 -1.76 6.03 8.99
N GLN A 137 -1.41 6.01 7.69
CA GLN A 137 -2.19 6.67 6.64
C GLN A 137 -3.51 5.95 6.34
N ARG A 138 -3.59 4.65 6.65
CA ARG A 138 -4.75 3.79 6.37
C ARG A 138 -5.73 3.70 7.54
N LEU A 139 -5.31 4.07 8.75
CA LEU A 139 -6.11 4.00 9.95
C LEU A 139 -6.23 5.38 10.59
N HIS A 140 -7.47 5.79 10.87
CA HIS A 140 -7.78 7.07 11.49
C HIS A 140 -8.10 6.89 12.97
N HIS A 141 -7.26 7.46 13.85
CA HIS A 141 -7.51 7.52 15.30
C HIS A 141 -6.70 8.65 15.94
N GLU A 142 -7.30 9.39 16.87
CA GLU A 142 -6.69 10.58 17.50
C GLU A 142 -5.35 10.29 18.23
N ASP A 143 -5.20 9.08 18.76
CA ASP A 143 -3.96 8.61 19.40
C ASP A 143 -2.73 8.66 18.48
N ALA A 144 -2.90 8.63 17.16
CA ALA A 144 -1.79 8.75 16.22
C ALA A 144 -1.20 10.17 16.14
N VAL A 145 -1.96 11.21 16.51
CA VAL A 145 -1.62 12.59 16.19
C VAL A 145 -0.34 13.06 16.86
N ALA A 146 -0.22 12.89 18.18
CA ALA A 146 0.97 13.32 18.92
C ALA A 146 2.24 12.55 18.49
N PRO A 147 2.22 11.21 18.37
CA PRO A 147 3.33 10.43 17.83
C PRO A 147 3.73 10.81 16.40
N LEU A 148 2.77 11.05 15.52
CA LEU A 148 3.05 11.48 14.14
C LEU A 148 3.65 12.88 14.09
N ILE A 149 3.21 13.82 14.93
CA ILE A 149 3.84 15.15 15.05
C ILE A 149 5.29 15.03 15.51
N ALA A 150 5.59 14.13 16.46
CA ALA A 150 6.96 13.87 16.89
C ALA A 150 7.79 13.29 15.74
N ALA A 151 7.27 12.27 15.03
CA ALA A 151 7.93 11.64 13.89
C ALA A 151 8.24 12.61 12.74
N VAL A 152 7.43 13.65 12.52
CA VAL A 152 7.70 14.70 11.51
C VAL A 152 8.78 15.68 11.96
N ARG A 153 8.92 15.92 13.27
CA ARG A 153 9.80 16.96 13.82
C ARG A 153 11.19 16.45 14.19
N GLU A 154 11.31 15.18 14.53
CA GLU A 154 12.55 14.59 15.01
C GLU A 154 13.38 14.07 13.84
N PRO A 155 14.48 14.74 13.44
CA PRO A 155 15.61 14.05 12.84
C PRO A 155 16.27 13.26 13.97
N ASP A 156 16.35 11.94 13.86
CA ASP A 156 16.95 11.13 14.91
C ASP A 156 18.39 11.61 15.11
N VAL A 157 18.70 12.15 16.29
CA VAL A 157 19.99 12.80 16.57
C VAL A 157 21.11 11.76 16.59
N GLN A 158 20.77 10.48 16.67
CA GLN A 158 21.69 9.36 16.76
C GLN A 158 22.25 8.89 15.40
N THR A 159 21.65 9.23 14.27
CA THR A 159 21.99 8.68 12.93
C THR A 159 22.30 9.75 11.89
N ARG A 160 23.18 10.71 12.23
CA ARG A 160 23.85 11.55 11.22
C ARG A 160 24.96 10.79 10.44
N THR A 161 24.73 9.51 10.15
CA THR A 161 25.55 8.67 9.28
C THR A 161 24.86 8.50 7.92
N VAL A 162 25.49 7.77 7.00
CA VAL A 162 25.12 7.61 5.57
C VAL A 162 23.67 7.09 5.32
N GLU A 163 22.88 6.87 6.37
CA GLU A 163 21.49 6.37 6.39
C GLU A 163 20.43 7.49 6.54
N ALA A 164 20.73 8.73 6.13
CA ALA A 164 19.79 9.86 6.24
C ALA A 164 18.52 9.71 5.36
N GLU A 165 18.60 8.96 4.26
CA GLU A 165 17.50 8.70 3.32
C GLU A 165 16.30 7.97 3.99
N PRO A 166 16.51 6.86 4.75
CA PRO A 166 15.43 6.21 5.49
C PRO A 166 14.65 7.16 6.40
N GLU A 167 15.31 8.13 7.03
CA GLU A 167 14.67 9.04 7.99
C GLU A 167 13.82 10.10 7.30
N ALA A 168 14.31 10.70 6.22
CA ALA A 168 13.51 11.64 5.43
C ALA A 168 12.23 10.98 4.89
N HIS A 169 12.33 9.73 4.45
CA HIS A 169 11.17 8.94 4.03
C HIS A 169 10.16 8.75 5.17
N ILE A 170 10.61 8.41 6.39
CA ILE A 170 9.73 8.30 7.57
C ILE A 170 9.00 9.62 7.85
N ARG A 171 9.72 10.75 7.84
CA ARG A 171 9.12 12.08 8.08
C ARG A 171 8.09 12.44 7.01
N ALA A 172 8.36 12.10 5.75
CA ALA A 172 7.42 12.34 4.64
C ALA A 172 6.14 11.48 4.77
N GLU A 173 6.28 10.21 5.13
CA GLU A 173 5.12 9.31 5.34
C GLU A 173 4.31 9.77 6.57
N ALA A 174 4.96 10.24 7.63
CA ALA A 174 4.30 10.79 8.82
C ALA A 174 3.57 12.11 8.50
N ALA A 175 4.20 13.01 7.72
CA ALA A 175 3.57 14.25 7.26
C ALA A 175 2.34 13.94 6.40
N THR A 176 2.43 12.94 5.54
CA THR A 176 1.29 12.45 4.75
C THR A 176 0.18 11.88 5.64
N ALA A 177 0.51 11.11 6.68
CA ALA A 177 -0.49 10.58 7.62
C ALA A 177 -1.20 11.70 8.39
N LEU A 178 -0.48 12.76 8.77
CA LEU A 178 -1.01 13.92 9.46
C LEU A 178 -2.10 14.67 8.67
N GLY A 179 -2.11 14.56 7.34
CA GLY A 179 -3.15 15.16 6.48
C GLY A 179 -4.59 14.70 6.76
N GLN A 180 -4.77 13.65 7.57
CA GLN A 180 -6.07 13.17 8.03
C GLN A 180 -6.69 14.02 9.15
N TYR A 181 -5.88 14.75 9.91
CA TYR A 181 -6.27 15.29 11.21
C TYR A 181 -6.40 16.82 11.15
N ALA A 182 -7.65 17.30 11.10
CA ALA A 182 -7.98 18.73 11.06
C ALA A 182 -7.82 19.39 12.44
N GLU A 183 -6.57 19.54 12.87
CA GLU A 183 -6.21 20.15 14.16
C GLU A 183 -5.17 21.26 13.99
N HIS A 184 -5.28 22.32 14.79
CA HIS A 184 -4.35 23.46 14.73
C HIS A 184 -2.90 23.06 15.00
N ARG A 185 -2.67 22.12 15.93
CA ARG A 185 -1.31 21.60 16.20
C ARG A 185 -0.72 20.83 15.01
N VAL A 186 -1.57 20.14 14.24
CA VAL A 186 -1.18 19.41 13.03
C VAL A 186 -0.86 20.40 11.92
N LEU A 187 -1.73 21.39 11.71
CA LEU A 187 -1.50 22.49 10.78
C LEU A 187 -0.13 23.15 11.02
N ARG A 188 0.16 23.54 12.26
CA ARG A 188 1.45 24.15 12.62
C ARG A 188 2.65 23.21 12.43
N ALA A 189 2.49 21.93 12.73
CA ALA A 189 3.55 20.94 12.51
C ALA A 189 3.87 20.78 11.02
N LEU A 190 2.84 20.71 10.16
CA LEU A 190 3.01 20.61 8.71
C LEU A 190 3.59 21.91 8.11
N ILE A 191 3.16 23.09 8.59
CA ILE A 191 3.77 24.37 8.18
C ILE A 191 5.26 24.39 8.53
N ALA A 192 5.65 23.91 9.72
CA ALA A 192 7.06 23.81 10.10
C ALA A 192 7.83 22.84 9.20
N ALA A 193 7.21 21.73 8.79
CA ALA A 193 7.80 20.71 7.92
C ALA A 193 7.97 21.15 6.45
N LEU A 194 7.50 22.34 6.06
CA LEU A 194 7.78 22.93 4.73
C LEU A 194 9.23 23.43 4.58
N ASP A 195 9.91 23.67 5.71
CA ASP A 195 11.31 24.12 5.79
C ASP A 195 12.28 22.94 6.00
N ASP A 196 11.82 21.70 5.83
CA ASP A 196 12.69 20.53 5.97
C ASP A 196 13.77 20.56 4.87
N SER A 197 14.96 20.02 5.20
CA SER A 197 16.05 19.89 4.23
C SER A 197 15.71 18.96 3.07
N ASP A 198 14.78 18.02 3.27
CA ASP A 198 14.39 17.03 2.28
C ASP A 198 13.12 17.45 1.51
N LEU A 199 13.22 17.42 0.17
CA LEU A 199 12.13 17.82 -0.71
C LEU A 199 10.89 16.90 -0.61
N ALA A 200 11.07 15.61 -0.30
CA ALA A 200 9.96 14.68 -0.12
C ALA A 200 9.11 15.07 1.09
N VAL A 201 9.74 15.49 2.19
CA VAL A 201 9.05 15.98 3.39
C VAL A 201 8.29 17.27 3.08
N ASN A 202 8.95 18.23 2.43
CA ASN A 202 8.32 19.50 2.04
C ASN A 202 7.09 19.29 1.15
N ARG A 203 7.17 18.37 0.19
CA ARG A 203 6.04 18.03 -0.71
C ARG A 203 4.93 17.30 0.01
N ALA A 204 5.25 16.36 0.88
CA ALA A 204 4.26 15.65 1.69
C ALA A 204 3.51 16.62 2.63
N ALA A 205 4.24 17.55 3.25
CA ALA A 205 3.67 18.60 4.08
C ALA A 205 2.76 19.54 3.27
N GLN A 206 3.23 20.05 2.13
CA GLN A 206 2.41 20.87 1.24
C GLN A 206 1.13 20.15 0.79
N ALA A 207 1.23 18.89 0.34
CA ALA A 207 0.07 18.11 -0.09
C ALA A 207 -0.95 17.95 1.04
N SER A 208 -0.47 17.64 2.25
CA SER A 208 -1.32 17.49 3.43
C SER A 208 -1.97 18.82 3.85
N LEU A 209 -1.25 19.94 3.77
CA LEU A 209 -1.81 21.28 4.01
C LEU A 209 -2.91 21.61 3.01
N ARG A 210 -2.70 21.31 1.71
CA ARG A 210 -3.73 21.48 0.69
C ARG A 210 -4.97 20.64 0.98
N THR A 211 -4.79 19.38 1.40
CA THR A 211 -5.89 18.52 1.79
C THR A 211 -6.63 19.07 3.01
N LEU A 212 -5.93 19.56 4.02
CA LEU A 212 -6.55 20.07 5.26
C LEU A 212 -7.24 21.43 5.10
N THR A 213 -6.72 22.31 4.25
CA THR A 213 -7.14 23.72 4.21
C THR A 213 -7.83 24.12 2.91
N GLY A 214 -7.63 23.34 1.84
CA GLY A 214 -8.04 23.71 0.48
C GLY A 214 -7.19 24.80 -0.17
N GLN A 215 -6.19 25.35 0.54
CA GLN A 215 -5.30 26.41 0.04
C GLN A 215 -4.01 25.83 -0.54
N ASP A 216 -3.36 26.55 -1.46
CA ASP A 216 -2.05 26.18 -2.01
C ASP A 216 -1.16 27.42 -2.12
N PHE A 217 -0.25 27.58 -1.14
CA PHE A 217 0.78 28.63 -1.16
C PHE A 217 2.16 28.08 -1.54
N GLY A 218 2.23 26.88 -2.11
CA GLY A 218 3.51 26.23 -2.36
C GLY A 218 4.18 25.74 -1.07
N ILE A 219 5.51 25.75 -1.09
CA ILE A 219 6.37 25.43 0.06
C ILE A 219 6.74 26.68 0.88
N ASP A 220 6.14 27.84 0.61
CA ASP A 220 6.48 29.08 1.30
C ASP A 220 5.89 29.11 2.72
N ARG A 221 6.72 28.76 3.70
CA ARG A 221 6.32 28.74 5.11
C ARG A 221 5.81 30.09 5.61
N VAL A 222 6.38 31.21 5.16
CA VAL A 222 6.03 32.54 5.65
C VAL A 222 4.62 32.90 5.22
N LEU A 223 4.25 32.61 3.97
CA LEU A 223 2.89 32.79 3.47
C LEU A 223 1.89 31.92 4.23
N TRP A 224 2.22 30.65 4.48
CA TRP A 224 1.38 29.75 5.27
C TRP A 224 1.16 30.25 6.71
N GLN A 225 2.21 30.76 7.38
CA GLN A 225 2.10 31.30 8.74
C GLN A 225 1.27 32.60 8.79
N ALA A 226 1.47 33.51 7.83
CA ALA A 226 0.69 34.74 7.74
C ALA A 226 -0.79 34.46 7.49
N TRP A 227 -1.09 33.48 6.64
CA TRP A 227 -2.45 33.02 6.40
C TRP A 227 -3.05 32.33 7.64
N GLU A 228 -2.34 31.41 8.30
CA GLU A 228 -2.83 30.74 9.53
C GLU A 228 -3.17 31.73 10.64
N SER A 229 -2.40 32.82 10.76
CA SER A 229 -2.65 33.88 11.74
C SER A 229 -3.86 34.77 11.41
N SER A 230 -4.32 34.78 10.17
CA SER A 230 -5.45 35.62 9.72
C SER A 230 -6.72 34.83 9.42
N ALA A 231 -6.63 33.51 9.29
CA ALA A 231 -7.75 32.63 9.00
C ALA A 231 -8.64 32.44 10.23
N GLU A 232 -9.95 32.67 10.07
CA GLU A 232 -10.95 32.45 11.14
C GLU A 232 -11.24 30.95 11.33
N ASP A 233 -11.41 30.21 10.24
CA ASP A 233 -11.47 28.73 10.21
C ASP A 233 -10.51 28.19 9.13
N PRO A 234 -9.31 27.72 9.52
CA PRO A 234 -8.33 27.17 8.58
C PRO A 234 -8.80 25.91 7.84
N PHE A 235 -9.85 25.22 8.30
CA PHE A 235 -10.26 23.92 7.78
C PHE A 235 -11.56 23.96 6.98
N ALA A 236 -12.15 25.15 6.77
CA ALA A 236 -13.39 25.32 6.02
C ALA A 236 -13.32 24.75 4.59
N GLY A 237 -12.14 24.80 3.95
CA GLY A 237 -11.88 24.30 2.61
C GLY A 237 -11.36 22.85 2.54
N ARG A 238 -11.42 22.08 3.63
CA ARG A 238 -10.81 20.74 3.69
C ARG A 238 -11.36 19.81 2.61
N GLN A 239 -10.46 19.03 2.02
CA GLN A 239 -10.76 17.98 1.06
C GLN A 239 -10.78 16.62 1.77
N LEU A 240 -11.45 15.64 1.15
CA LEU A 240 -11.42 14.27 1.65
C LEU A 240 -9.99 13.73 1.56
N TYR A 241 -9.43 13.33 2.70
CA TYR A 241 -8.15 12.66 2.72
C TYR A 241 -8.26 11.27 2.08
N THR A 242 -7.30 10.96 1.20
CA THR A 242 -7.09 9.61 0.66
C THR A 242 -5.61 9.29 0.78
N TYR A 243 -5.29 8.09 1.27
CA TYR A 243 -3.89 7.68 1.39
C TYR A 243 -3.30 7.46 -0.01
N PRO A 244 -2.02 7.78 -0.23
CA PRO A 244 -1.34 7.47 -1.48
C PRO A 244 -1.26 5.95 -1.67
N ALA A 245 -1.62 5.49 -2.86
CA ALA A 245 -1.55 4.09 -3.22
C ALA A 245 -0.44 3.85 -4.23
N TYR A 246 0.23 2.70 -4.16
CA TYR A 246 1.23 2.33 -5.15
C TYR A 246 0.57 2.20 -6.52
N SER A 247 1.08 2.97 -7.48
CA SER A 247 0.62 2.96 -8.86
C SER A 247 1.81 3.06 -9.79
N ARG A 248 1.99 2.07 -10.66
CA ARG A 248 2.98 2.12 -11.73
C ARG A 248 2.31 2.25 -13.09
N ARG A 249 3.04 2.87 -14.03
CA ARG A 249 2.63 2.89 -15.43
C ARG A 249 2.61 1.47 -16.00
N GLN A 250 1.62 1.22 -16.83
CA GLN A 250 1.53 -0.02 -17.60
C GLN A 250 2.68 -0.09 -18.59
N ARG A 251 3.29 -1.27 -18.69
CA ARG A 251 4.25 -1.58 -19.75
C ARG A 251 3.48 -1.88 -21.04
N VAL A 252 4.14 -1.76 -22.19
CA VAL A 252 3.50 -1.89 -23.51
C VAL A 252 2.74 -3.22 -23.68
N TYR A 253 3.28 -4.33 -23.17
CA TYR A 253 2.64 -5.65 -23.26
C TYR A 253 1.44 -5.81 -22.31
N GLU A 254 1.28 -4.96 -21.30
CA GLU A 254 0.16 -5.00 -20.34
C GLU A 254 -1.11 -4.32 -20.89
N TYR A 255 -1.01 -3.71 -22.07
CA TYR A 255 -2.17 -3.24 -22.84
C TYR A 255 -2.83 -4.36 -23.67
N ILE A 256 -2.18 -5.52 -23.80
CA ILE A 256 -2.73 -6.66 -24.52
C ILE A 256 -3.93 -7.23 -23.72
N PRO A 257 -5.09 -7.47 -24.34
CA PRO A 257 -6.23 -8.08 -23.67
C PRO A 257 -5.84 -9.38 -22.96
N LEU A 258 -6.40 -9.60 -21.77
CA LEU A 258 -6.16 -10.78 -20.91
C LEU A 258 -4.77 -10.86 -20.25
N VAL A 259 -3.91 -9.85 -20.41
CA VAL A 259 -2.70 -9.69 -19.57
C VAL A 259 -3.10 -9.07 -18.23
N PRO A 260 -2.66 -9.62 -17.08
CA PRO A 260 -2.95 -9.04 -15.78
C PRO A 260 -2.41 -7.61 -15.71
N LYS A 261 -3.25 -6.71 -15.20
CA LYS A 261 -2.88 -5.31 -14.99
C LYS A 261 -1.80 -5.23 -13.89
N PRO A 262 -1.00 -4.16 -13.86
CA PRO A 262 -0.09 -3.91 -12.75
C PRO A 262 -0.81 -4.02 -11.40
N PRO A 263 -0.12 -4.48 -10.33
CA PRO A 263 -0.65 -4.47 -8.98
C PRO A 263 -0.71 -3.01 -8.52
N ASN A 264 -1.74 -2.29 -8.98
CA ASN A 264 -2.03 -0.93 -8.60
C ASN A 264 -3.07 -0.98 -7.49
N GLU A 265 -2.69 -0.50 -6.33
CA GLU A 265 -3.61 -0.34 -5.22
C GLU A 265 -4.53 0.86 -5.51
N ARG A 266 -5.77 0.78 -5.04
CA ARG A 266 -6.69 1.91 -5.15
C ARG A 266 -6.52 2.81 -3.92
N PRO A 267 -6.34 4.13 -4.10
CA PRO A 267 -6.39 5.05 -2.98
C PRO A 267 -7.81 5.06 -2.40
N GLY A 268 -7.91 5.20 -1.08
CA GLY A 268 -9.17 5.17 -0.35
C GLY A 268 -9.11 6.06 0.89
N PRO A 269 -10.27 6.33 1.51
CA PRO A 269 -10.29 6.95 2.83
C PRO A 269 -9.77 5.95 3.87
N PRO A 270 -9.13 6.44 4.94
CA PRO A 270 -8.66 5.61 6.04
C PRO A 270 -9.84 4.99 6.81
N ALA A 271 -9.64 3.79 7.35
CA ALA A 271 -10.61 3.15 8.20
C ALA A 271 -10.81 3.98 9.48
N GLY A 272 -12.05 4.24 9.86
CA GLY A 272 -12.41 5.06 11.02
C GLY A 272 -12.57 6.55 10.75
N MET A 273 -12.32 7.02 9.53
CA MET A 273 -12.51 8.44 9.21
C MET A 273 -14.00 8.83 9.33
N PRO A 274 -14.34 9.90 10.06
CA PRO A 274 -15.71 10.39 10.13
C PRO A 274 -16.21 10.82 8.75
N ARG A 275 -17.42 10.40 8.40
CA ARG A 275 -18.08 10.70 7.11
C ARG A 275 -18.73 12.08 7.10
#